data_AF-F5XQQ0-F1
#
_entry.id   AF-F5XQQ0-F1
#
_cell.length_a   1.000
_cell.length_b   1.000
_cell.length_c   1.000
_cell.angle_alpha   90.00
_cell.angle_beta   90.00
_cell.angle_gamma   90.00
#
_symmetry.space_group_name_H-M   'P 1'
#
loop_
_entity.id
_entity.type
_entity.pdbx_description
1 polymer ?
#
loop_
_entity_poly.entity_id
_entity_poly.type
_entity_poly.pdbx_seq_one_letter_code
_entity_poly.pdbx_strand_id
1 'polypeptide(L)'
;MPRWLPAGILALALALGLLVAPPAHADATGHIAGRIVDEDGNGLHRIRVRLNKFTDANLEFSPHMTSTDADGYYSFEIVPGSYLLWTDDRAYFGEFPPHFYPGTTDRSQAEAVELRAAETLTRDVELRSAFSNERASTALDTGDRDSVAQAYRDRFQRHFDLTAPLPTAQEIRDCQAGVGDQAEETATLEALNFVRSLAGLPHVSWDREISAKTRDVALLMQLNDRLSPYPSPPEEWRCWDLEKYGQAHAAIQSRRVGALAVVDGLAARDDPHFNERPDLVVNRDYILDPQLETFGYGSYRNVSALYPGPPVYAYESGRTTVTPRFVNWPAAGWFPTQLTPYDRWSFDAPHMSYNFEQAKVTVTRLGAKPQTFTPQTHVASASHPLVWEMPSVPGVIGSETAEYRVTISNMRYRGRYQPDHTYTVKIFDPRLSITATSRASLDGFPRVGSVLTAKPPAWSVEGTASHYQWYRGSDRIHGATKPSYRLTAGDVGHRMTVEVTGTKLYCFNGESLSQPSARVAKKTATSRLSGKVSGRTVKLSFSVSSDGEPAMTGRARLKEGRKTVKKLTVTSGRATAKLTKVKRGNHTYTVSWTGNARVAGTSAAAKVKVK
;
A
#
# COMPACT_ATOMS: atom_id res chain seq x y z
N MET A 1 26.88 95.95 28.28
CA MET A 1 28.36 95.98 28.39
C MET A 1 28.90 94.58 28.08
N PRO A 2 30.02 94.48 27.36
CA PRO A 2 30.18 93.66 26.15
C PRO A 2 31.25 92.55 26.31
N ARG A 3 31.45 91.63 25.36
CA ARG A 3 32.40 91.70 24.21
C ARG A 3 32.52 90.26 23.63
N TRP A 4 32.90 89.90 22.41
CA TRP A 4 33.31 90.51 21.13
C TRP A 4 33.34 89.36 20.10
N LEU A 5 33.04 89.64 18.82
CA LEU A 5 33.39 88.84 17.62
C LEU A 5 34.76 89.29 17.09
N PRO A 6 35.47 88.48 16.27
CA PRO A 6 35.47 88.69 14.80
C PRO A 6 35.47 87.34 14.02
N ALA A 7 34.89 87.14 12.83
CA ALA A 7 34.94 87.81 11.52
C ALA A 7 36.28 87.63 10.74
N GLY A 8 36.23 86.81 9.68
CA GLY A 8 37.17 86.74 8.54
C GLY A 8 36.48 86.00 7.38
N ILE A 9 35.88 86.69 6.39
CA ILE A 9 36.42 87.10 5.07
C ILE A 9 36.91 85.89 4.24
N LEU A 10 36.09 85.31 3.35
CA LEU A 10 35.77 85.65 1.95
C LEU A 10 36.95 85.50 0.95
N ALA A 11 36.85 84.51 0.04
CA ALA A 11 37.51 84.54 -1.25
C ALA A 11 36.61 83.87 -2.33
N LEU A 12 36.44 84.63 -3.40
CA LEU A 12 35.56 84.50 -4.56
C LEU A 12 36.28 83.70 -5.68
N ALA A 13 35.55 82.93 -6.50
CA ALA A 13 35.55 83.07 -7.98
C ALA A 13 34.83 81.91 -8.73
N LEU A 14 33.86 82.33 -9.56
CA LEU A 14 33.36 81.83 -10.86
C LEU A 14 34.10 80.63 -11.51
N ALA A 15 33.48 79.71 -12.27
CA ALA A 15 32.57 79.93 -13.41
C ALA A 15 31.95 78.61 -13.95
N LEU A 16 30.84 78.77 -14.69
CA LEU A 16 30.25 77.90 -15.74
C LEU A 16 29.74 76.50 -15.36
N GLY A 17 28.42 76.39 -15.22
CA GLY A 17 27.67 75.12 -15.33
C GLY A 17 26.61 75.24 -16.42
N LEU A 18 26.67 74.33 -17.38
CA LEU A 18 25.85 74.23 -18.60
C LEU A 18 24.34 74.35 -18.35
N LEU A 19 23.61 74.87 -19.35
CA LEU A 19 22.18 74.56 -19.53
C LEU A 19 22.02 73.04 -19.62
N VAL A 20 21.54 72.43 -18.54
CA VAL A 20 21.00 71.08 -18.53
C VAL A 20 19.50 71.21 -18.75
N ALA A 21 19.00 70.70 -19.88
CA ALA A 21 17.58 70.47 -20.08
C ALA A 21 17.03 69.64 -18.89
N PRO A 22 15.83 69.94 -18.36
CA PRO A 22 15.29 69.14 -17.26
C PRO A 22 15.22 67.67 -17.70
N PRO A 23 15.58 66.71 -16.83
CA PRO A 23 15.44 65.30 -17.15
C PRO A 23 13.98 65.03 -17.49
N ALA A 24 13.76 64.27 -18.56
CA ALA A 24 12.47 63.71 -18.92
C ALA A 24 11.80 63.14 -17.67
N HIS A 25 10.50 63.44 -17.50
CA HIS A 25 9.67 62.95 -16.39
C HIS A 25 10.03 61.50 -16.05
N ALA A 26 10.56 61.26 -14.85
CA ALA A 26 10.54 59.93 -14.27
C ALA A 26 9.05 59.58 -14.12
N ASP A 27 8.57 58.59 -14.87
CA ASP A 27 7.19 58.10 -14.73
C ASP A 27 6.96 57.75 -13.25
N ALA A 28 6.01 58.42 -12.61
CA ALA A 28 5.73 58.21 -11.20
C ALA A 28 5.39 56.72 -10.96
N THR A 29 6.21 56.05 -10.15
CA THR A 29 6.00 54.66 -9.73
C THR A 29 4.67 54.52 -8.99
N GLY A 30 4.05 53.35 -9.12
CA GLY A 30 2.90 52.94 -8.31
C GLY A 30 3.28 51.85 -7.32
N HIS A 31 2.36 51.50 -6.43
CA HIS A 31 2.55 50.48 -5.40
C HIS A 31 1.57 49.32 -5.56
N ILE A 32 2.07 48.09 -5.52
CA ILE A 32 1.25 46.88 -5.41
C ILE A 32 1.60 46.21 -4.09
N ALA A 33 0.63 46.01 -3.22
CA ALA A 33 0.79 45.36 -1.94
C ALA A 33 -0.35 44.38 -1.67
N GLY A 34 -0.23 43.55 -0.65
CA GLY A 34 -1.30 42.64 -0.25
C GLY A 34 -0.84 41.66 0.81
N ARG A 35 -1.73 40.75 1.17
CA ARG A 35 -1.47 39.63 2.07
C ARG A 35 -1.57 38.31 1.33
N ILE A 36 -0.65 37.41 1.64
CA ILE A 36 -0.77 36.00 1.29
C ILE A 36 -1.26 35.26 2.52
N VAL A 37 -2.38 34.55 2.40
CA VAL A 37 -3.04 33.86 3.52
C VAL A 37 -3.33 32.40 3.19
N ASP A 38 -3.50 31.57 4.21
CA ASP A 38 -4.06 30.22 4.06
C ASP A 38 -5.60 30.23 3.98
N GLU A 39 -6.20 29.04 3.82
CA GLU A 39 -7.66 28.84 3.76
C GLU A 39 -8.40 29.29 5.05
N ASP A 40 -7.68 29.43 6.17
CA ASP A 40 -8.20 29.89 7.46
C ASP A 40 -8.01 31.42 7.65
N GLY A 41 -7.38 32.10 6.69
CA GLY A 41 -7.10 33.53 6.72
C GLY A 41 -5.86 33.93 7.52
N ASN A 42 -5.02 32.99 7.92
CA ASN A 42 -3.75 33.28 8.60
C ASN A 42 -2.69 33.75 7.62
N GLY A 43 -1.89 34.73 8.01
CA GLY A 43 -0.79 35.23 7.18
C GLY A 43 0.31 34.18 6.96
N LEU A 44 0.68 33.95 5.71
CA LEU A 44 1.74 33.01 5.34
C LEU A 44 3.06 33.74 5.17
N HIS A 45 4.02 33.47 6.05
CA HIS A 45 5.33 34.11 6.08
C HIS A 45 6.32 33.50 5.07
N ARG A 46 7.25 34.31 4.55
CA ARG A 46 8.32 33.90 3.63
C ARG A 46 7.83 33.25 2.32
N ILE A 47 6.55 33.38 1.98
CA ILE A 47 6.04 33.07 0.64
C ILE A 47 6.69 34.04 -0.33
N ARG A 48 7.25 33.49 -1.41
CA ARG A 48 7.83 34.32 -2.46
C ARG A 48 6.72 34.81 -3.37
N VAL A 49 6.66 36.11 -3.58
CA VAL A 49 5.73 36.77 -4.49
C VAL A 49 6.53 37.36 -5.64
N ARG A 50 6.03 37.18 -6.87
CA ARG A 50 6.69 37.63 -8.09
C ARG A 50 5.72 38.40 -8.98
N LEU A 51 6.22 39.45 -9.62
CA LEU A 51 5.50 40.22 -10.62
C LEU A 51 6.23 40.11 -11.97
N ASN A 52 5.57 39.47 -12.93
CA ASN A 52 6.06 39.42 -14.31
C ASN A 52 5.29 40.45 -15.15
N LYS A 53 5.99 41.35 -15.84
CA LYS A 53 5.36 42.35 -16.71
C LYS A 53 4.81 41.67 -17.97
N PHE A 54 3.57 41.98 -18.30
CA PHE A 54 2.89 41.51 -19.50
C PHE A 54 3.01 42.58 -20.58
N THR A 55 3.53 42.22 -21.76
CA THR A 55 3.47 43.06 -22.97
C THR A 55 2.83 42.25 -24.09
N ASP A 56 2.13 42.90 -25.02
CA ASP A 56 1.18 42.31 -26.00
C ASP A 56 1.70 41.18 -26.92
N ALA A 57 2.95 40.74 -26.78
CA ALA A 57 3.48 39.61 -27.53
C ALA A 57 4.35 38.62 -26.75
N ASN A 58 4.78 38.89 -25.49
CA ASN A 58 5.60 37.96 -24.69
C ASN A 58 5.57 38.30 -23.19
N LEU A 59 5.77 37.28 -22.34
CA LEU A 59 6.15 37.54 -20.94
C LEU A 59 7.62 37.92 -20.89
N GLU A 60 7.90 39.15 -20.46
CA GLU A 60 9.24 39.48 -20.02
C GLU A 60 9.43 38.90 -18.61
N PHE A 61 10.40 37.98 -18.49
CA PHE A 61 10.88 37.55 -17.19
C PHE A 61 11.56 38.74 -16.52
N SER A 62 10.82 39.39 -15.63
CA SER A 62 11.29 40.56 -14.90
C SER A 62 11.72 40.13 -13.48
N PRO A 63 12.78 40.71 -12.91
CA PRO A 63 13.35 40.27 -11.63
C PRO A 63 12.58 40.72 -10.38
N HIS A 64 11.36 41.26 -10.53
CA HIS A 64 10.60 41.82 -9.41
C HIS A 64 10.05 40.69 -8.51
N MET A 65 10.72 40.52 -7.38
CA MET A 65 10.44 39.47 -6.41
C MET A 65 10.58 40.02 -4.99
N THR A 66 9.68 39.60 -4.12
CA THR A 66 9.76 39.85 -2.68
C THR A 66 9.32 38.60 -1.92
N SER A 67 9.45 38.63 -0.60
CA SER A 67 8.94 37.59 0.28
C SER A 67 8.03 38.21 1.32
N THR A 68 6.99 37.48 1.72
CA THR A 68 6.07 37.94 2.76
C THR A 68 6.73 38.03 4.12
N ASP A 69 6.30 39.00 4.92
CA ASP A 69 6.70 39.12 6.33
C ASP A 69 5.97 38.12 7.24
N ALA A 70 6.13 38.25 8.57
CA ALA A 70 5.53 37.34 9.54
C ALA A 70 3.99 37.29 9.51
N ASP A 71 3.34 38.36 9.05
CA ASP A 71 1.88 38.49 9.02
C ASP A 71 1.30 38.27 7.61
N GLY A 72 2.16 37.84 6.68
CA GLY A 72 1.83 37.51 5.29
C GLY A 72 1.88 38.70 4.33
N TYR A 73 2.36 39.87 4.73
CA TYR A 73 2.34 41.06 3.87
C TYR A 73 3.49 41.06 2.86
N TYR A 74 3.19 41.52 1.64
CA TYR A 74 4.17 41.82 0.61
C TYR A 74 3.91 43.21 0.02
N SER A 75 4.95 43.81 -0.56
CA SER A 75 4.81 45.07 -1.31
C SER A 75 5.86 45.20 -2.41
N PHE A 76 5.49 45.95 -3.44
CA PHE A 76 6.33 46.36 -4.56
C PHE A 76 6.11 47.84 -4.84
N GLU A 77 7.19 48.55 -5.15
CA GLU A 77 7.16 49.85 -5.81
C GLU A 77 7.67 49.65 -7.24
N ILE A 78 6.82 49.93 -8.22
CA ILE A 78 7.08 49.55 -9.61
C ILE A 78 6.42 50.53 -10.59
N VAL A 79 6.98 50.65 -11.79
CA VAL A 79 6.42 51.51 -12.84
C VAL A 79 5.04 51.02 -13.29
N PRO A 80 4.19 51.89 -13.85
CA PRO A 80 2.88 51.50 -14.39
C PRO A 80 2.97 50.42 -15.48
N GLY A 81 1.95 49.57 -15.53
CA GLY A 81 1.83 48.49 -16.51
C GLY A 81 0.91 47.36 -16.07
N SER A 82 0.78 46.35 -16.94
CA SER A 82 0.04 45.11 -16.67
C SER A 82 0.99 44.04 -16.13
N TYR A 83 0.62 43.39 -15.03
CA TYR A 83 1.45 42.40 -14.35
C TYR A 83 0.71 41.10 -14.08
N LEU A 84 1.42 39.97 -14.21
CA LEU A 84 1.01 38.69 -13.67
C LEU A 84 1.66 38.50 -12.29
N LEU A 85 0.82 38.44 -11.26
CA LEU A 85 1.23 38.11 -9.90
C LEU A 85 1.14 36.61 -9.67
N TRP A 86 2.22 36.02 -9.19
CA TRP A 86 2.23 34.62 -8.77
C TRP A 86 3.12 34.37 -7.56
N THR A 87 2.79 33.32 -6.83
CA THR A 87 3.50 32.88 -5.64
C THR A 87 4.21 31.55 -5.87
N ASP A 88 5.38 31.38 -5.26
CA ASP A 88 5.98 30.06 -5.09
C ASP A 88 6.39 29.85 -3.63
N ASP A 89 5.90 28.75 -3.08
CA ASP A 89 6.20 28.39 -1.72
C ASP A 89 7.51 27.60 -1.64
N ARG A 90 8.58 28.29 -1.21
CA ARG A 90 9.84 27.65 -0.83
C ARG A 90 10.00 27.48 0.67
N ALA A 91 9.17 28.14 1.48
CA ALA A 91 9.31 28.21 2.94
C ALA A 91 8.48 27.15 3.67
N TYR A 92 7.37 26.72 3.07
CA TYR A 92 6.52 25.60 3.46
C TYR A 92 6.71 24.39 2.51
N PHE A 93 7.88 24.33 1.88
CA PHE A 93 8.39 23.13 1.19
C PHE A 93 7.50 22.57 0.06
N GLY A 94 6.64 23.39 -0.53
CA GLY A 94 5.74 22.99 -1.62
C GLY A 94 4.36 22.53 -1.14
N GLU A 95 4.04 22.76 0.14
CA GLU A 95 2.69 22.61 0.67
C GLU A 95 1.67 23.39 -0.15
N PHE A 96 2.03 24.61 -0.55
CA PHE A 96 1.22 25.41 -1.43
C PHE A 96 1.79 25.32 -2.86
N PRO A 97 1.07 24.70 -3.82
CA PRO A 97 1.47 24.77 -5.23
C PRO A 97 1.54 26.24 -5.68
N PRO A 98 2.21 26.57 -6.79
CA PRO A 98 2.21 27.95 -7.28
C PRO A 98 0.78 28.46 -7.54
N HIS A 99 0.42 29.59 -6.93
CA HIS A 99 -0.87 30.25 -7.17
C HIS A 99 -0.65 31.56 -7.93
N PHE A 100 -1.57 31.87 -8.83
CA PHE A 100 -1.70 33.13 -9.55
C PHE A 100 -2.83 33.93 -8.91
N TYR A 101 -2.71 35.26 -8.89
CA TYR A 101 -3.81 36.11 -8.43
C TYR A 101 -5.10 35.81 -9.23
N PRO A 102 -6.27 35.66 -8.57
CA PRO A 102 -6.57 35.96 -7.15
C PRO A 102 -6.42 34.79 -6.15
N GLY A 103 -5.78 33.68 -6.52
CA GLY A 103 -5.67 32.48 -5.69
C GLY A 103 -5.95 31.19 -6.47
N THR A 104 -5.62 31.15 -7.75
CA THR A 104 -5.83 30.00 -8.63
C THR A 104 -4.51 29.33 -8.99
N THR A 105 -4.49 28.00 -9.05
CA THR A 105 -3.32 27.25 -9.57
C THR A 105 -3.36 27.11 -11.09
N ASP A 106 -4.51 27.38 -11.72
CA ASP A 106 -4.67 27.39 -13.17
C ASP A 106 -4.34 28.77 -13.72
N ARG A 107 -3.18 28.85 -14.37
CA ARG A 107 -2.69 30.08 -15.00
C ARG A 107 -3.68 30.69 -16.01
N SER A 108 -4.50 29.89 -16.67
CA SER A 108 -5.48 30.40 -17.64
C SER A 108 -6.62 31.20 -16.99
N GLN A 109 -6.79 31.03 -15.68
CA GLN A 109 -7.78 31.73 -14.85
C GLN A 109 -7.15 32.89 -14.06
N ALA A 110 -5.86 33.17 -14.27
CA ALA A 110 -5.16 34.25 -13.59
C ALA A 110 -5.68 35.61 -14.07
N GLU A 111 -5.86 36.53 -13.12
CA GLU A 111 -6.23 37.91 -13.41
C GLU A 111 -4.98 38.81 -13.50
N ALA A 112 -4.96 39.70 -14.49
CA ALA A 112 -3.90 40.68 -14.64
C ALA A 112 -4.05 41.80 -13.60
N VAL A 113 -2.93 42.25 -13.03
CA VAL A 113 -2.85 43.39 -12.14
C VAL A 113 -2.43 44.62 -12.94
N GLU A 114 -3.42 45.46 -13.27
CA GLU A 114 -3.24 46.71 -14.03
C GLU A 114 -2.89 47.88 -13.10
N LEU A 115 -1.66 48.38 -13.15
CA LEU A 115 -1.16 49.47 -12.31
C LEU A 115 -1.02 50.77 -13.12
N ARG A 116 -1.61 51.87 -12.65
CA ARG A 116 -1.45 53.23 -13.21
C ARG A 116 -0.41 54.06 -12.45
N ALA A 117 0.00 55.18 -13.05
CA ALA A 117 0.96 56.12 -12.45
C ALA A 117 0.46 56.65 -11.10
N ALA A 118 1.32 56.59 -10.08
CA ALA A 118 1.02 56.98 -8.70
C ALA A 118 -0.21 56.29 -8.06
N GLU A 119 -0.60 55.12 -8.55
CA GLU A 119 -1.68 54.30 -7.99
C GLU A 119 -1.15 53.34 -6.92
N THR A 120 -1.97 53.05 -5.91
CA THR A 120 -1.71 52.00 -4.91
C THR A 120 -2.80 50.93 -5.00
N LEU A 121 -2.41 49.68 -5.22
CA LEU A 121 -3.30 48.54 -5.34
C LEU A 121 -3.06 47.51 -4.23
N THR A 122 -4.16 47.01 -3.65
CA THR A 122 -4.13 45.88 -2.71
C THR A 122 -4.60 44.60 -3.40
N ARG A 123 -3.81 43.53 -3.36
CA ARG A 123 -4.04 42.25 -4.04
C ARG A 123 -3.76 41.07 -3.11
N ASP A 124 -4.74 40.69 -2.32
CA ASP A 124 -4.59 39.53 -1.44
C ASP A 124 -4.69 38.22 -2.24
N VAL A 125 -3.99 37.19 -1.79
CA VAL A 125 -4.01 35.85 -2.40
C VAL A 125 -4.19 34.81 -1.30
N GLU A 126 -5.25 34.03 -1.40
CA GLU A 126 -5.44 32.82 -0.59
C GLU A 126 -4.71 31.64 -1.26
N LEU A 127 -3.87 30.94 -0.50
CA LEU A 127 -3.21 29.71 -0.95
C LEU A 127 -3.94 28.51 -0.37
N ARG A 128 -4.27 27.55 -1.24
CA ARG A 128 -4.84 26.26 -0.85
C ARG A 128 -3.74 25.23 -0.69
N SER A 129 -3.71 24.57 0.46
CA SER A 129 -2.75 23.49 0.73
C SER A 129 -3.08 22.28 -0.13
N ALA A 130 -2.06 21.64 -0.71
CA ALA A 130 -2.22 20.34 -1.37
C ALA A 130 -2.67 19.23 -0.38
N PHE A 131 -2.57 19.51 0.93
CA PHE A 131 -2.83 18.59 2.04
C PHE A 131 -4.06 18.99 2.89
N SER A 132 -4.90 19.92 2.41
CA SER A 132 -6.04 20.44 3.19
C SER A 132 -7.08 19.36 3.58
N ASN A 133 -7.14 18.25 2.84
CA ASN A 133 -7.95 17.08 3.20
C ASN A 133 -7.38 16.21 4.34
N GLU A 134 -6.10 16.37 4.71
CA GLU A 134 -5.43 15.57 5.77
C GLU A 134 -5.31 16.30 7.12
N ARG A 135 -5.38 17.64 7.13
CA ARG A 135 -5.49 18.41 8.39
C ARG A 135 -6.85 18.27 9.07
N ALA A 136 -7.86 17.75 8.37
CA ALA A 136 -9.15 17.41 8.93
C ALA A 136 -9.09 16.09 9.74
N SER A 137 -9.02 16.25 11.07
CA SER A 137 -9.13 15.21 12.11
C SER A 137 -7.84 14.40 12.44
N THR A 138 -7.03 14.95 13.34
CA THR A 138 -6.02 14.25 14.16
C THR A 138 -6.60 13.17 15.09
N ALA A 139 -7.92 13.03 15.22
CA ALA A 139 -8.52 12.11 16.19
C ALA A 139 -8.84 10.75 15.56
N LEU A 140 -7.92 9.80 15.69
CA LEU A 140 -8.27 8.38 15.61
C LEU A 140 -8.89 7.97 16.95
N ASP A 141 -10.17 7.61 16.96
CA ASP A 141 -10.77 7.03 18.16
C ASP A 141 -10.25 5.61 18.35
N THR A 142 -9.26 5.44 19.23
CA THR A 142 -8.70 4.13 19.57
C THR A 142 -9.59 3.35 20.54
N GLY A 143 -10.62 3.97 21.12
CA GLY A 143 -11.65 3.29 21.92
C GLY A 143 -12.61 2.44 21.07
N ASP A 144 -12.82 2.84 19.81
CA ASP A 144 -13.64 2.14 18.83
C ASP A 144 -12.80 1.20 17.94
N ARG A 145 -13.21 -0.08 17.90
CA ARG A 145 -12.53 -1.11 17.12
C ARG A 145 -12.64 -0.84 15.63
N ASP A 146 -13.82 -0.41 15.17
CA ASP A 146 -14.11 -0.28 13.75
C ASP A 146 -13.40 0.95 13.16
N SER A 147 -13.35 2.04 13.92
CA SER A 147 -12.50 3.21 13.68
C SER A 147 -11.04 2.81 13.41
N VAL A 148 -10.41 2.07 14.34
CA VAL A 148 -9.01 1.61 14.18
C VAL A 148 -8.87 0.65 13.00
N ALA A 149 -9.80 -0.30 12.84
CA ALA A 149 -9.74 -1.28 11.76
C ALA A 149 -9.85 -0.63 10.37
N GLN A 150 -10.73 0.36 10.23
CA GLN A 150 -10.88 1.12 8.99
C GLN A 150 -9.63 1.95 8.70
N ALA A 151 -9.17 2.75 9.67
CA ALA A 151 -7.97 3.56 9.50
C ALA A 151 -6.72 2.71 9.17
N TYR A 152 -6.57 1.54 9.80
CA TYR A 152 -5.52 0.59 9.46
C TYR A 152 -5.58 0.17 7.99
N ARG A 153 -6.76 -0.17 7.47
CA ARG A 153 -6.90 -0.61 6.08
C ARG A 153 -6.66 0.54 5.10
N ASP A 154 -7.24 1.70 5.39
CA ASP A 154 -7.31 2.83 4.47
C ASP A 154 -6.04 3.68 4.45
N ARG A 155 -5.21 3.64 5.50
CA ARG A 155 -4.02 4.48 5.64
C ARG A 155 -2.71 3.70 5.85
N PHE A 156 -2.79 2.38 6.08
CA PHE A 156 -1.60 1.56 6.38
C PHE A 156 -1.51 0.32 5.50
N GLN A 157 -2.49 -0.59 5.58
CA GLN A 157 -2.46 -1.89 4.90
C GLN A 157 -2.44 -1.77 3.37
N ARG A 158 -3.20 -0.83 2.81
CA ARG A 158 -3.27 -0.64 1.34
C ARG A 158 -1.93 -0.33 0.69
N HIS A 159 -0.96 0.12 1.48
CA HIS A 159 0.37 0.57 1.05
C HIS A 159 1.43 -0.52 1.12
N PHE A 160 1.06 -1.74 1.53
CA PHE A 160 2.01 -2.84 1.69
C PHE A 160 2.52 -3.41 0.36
N ASP A 161 1.81 -3.16 -0.75
CA ASP A 161 2.19 -3.56 -2.11
C ASP A 161 3.09 -2.54 -2.83
N LEU A 162 3.47 -1.46 -2.16
CA LEU A 162 4.28 -0.41 -2.76
C LEU A 162 5.69 -0.92 -3.09
N THR A 163 6.21 -0.41 -4.19
CA THR A 163 7.58 -0.63 -4.63
C THR A 163 8.23 0.71 -4.87
N ALA A 164 9.47 0.89 -4.42
CA ALA A 164 10.26 2.06 -4.76
C ALA A 164 10.92 1.91 -6.14
N PRO A 165 11.23 3.00 -6.85
CA PRO A 165 11.87 2.95 -8.16
C PRO A 165 13.28 2.37 -8.08
N LEU A 166 13.73 1.78 -9.20
CA LEU A 166 15.14 1.46 -9.39
C LEU A 166 15.93 2.74 -9.71
N PRO A 167 17.19 2.88 -9.24
CA PRO A 167 18.04 3.98 -9.67
C PRO A 167 18.22 4.01 -11.19
N THR A 168 18.06 5.18 -11.77
CA THR A 168 18.30 5.43 -13.20
C THR A 168 19.80 5.42 -13.50
N ALA A 169 20.13 5.21 -14.78
CA ALA A 169 21.52 5.25 -15.22
C ALA A 169 22.21 6.61 -14.98
N GLN A 170 21.44 7.71 -14.94
CA GLN A 170 21.97 9.04 -14.65
C GLN A 170 22.31 9.19 -13.17
N GLU A 171 21.38 8.85 -12.27
CA GLU A 171 21.60 8.91 -10.82
C GLU A 171 22.81 8.06 -10.39
N ILE A 172 22.97 6.88 -11.01
CA ILE A 172 24.10 5.97 -10.78
C ILE A 172 25.44 6.57 -11.24
N ARG A 173 25.44 7.37 -12.31
CA ARG A 173 26.64 8.03 -12.84
C ARG A 173 27.01 9.27 -12.03
N ASP A 174 26.02 10.08 -11.68
CA ASP A 174 26.21 11.36 -11.03
C ASP A 174 26.29 11.25 -9.50
N CYS A 175 26.00 10.07 -8.96
CA CYS A 175 25.96 9.84 -7.51
C CYS A 175 25.00 10.80 -6.79
N GLN A 176 23.86 11.07 -7.44
CA GLN A 176 22.86 12.02 -6.98
C GLN A 176 21.47 11.45 -7.22
N ALA A 177 20.64 11.46 -6.18
CA ALA A 177 19.25 11.06 -6.26
C ALA A 177 18.42 12.05 -7.08
N GLY A 178 17.48 11.51 -7.86
CA GLY A 178 16.50 12.26 -8.65
C GLY A 178 15.34 12.78 -7.81
N VAL A 179 14.19 12.99 -8.43
CA VAL A 179 12.92 13.25 -7.72
C VAL A 179 12.30 11.92 -7.25
N GLY A 180 11.68 11.91 -6.07
CA GLY A 180 11.09 10.71 -5.49
C GLY A 180 9.77 10.37 -6.14
N ASP A 181 9.25 9.18 -5.86
CA ASP A 181 7.92 8.78 -6.31
C ASP A 181 6.87 9.38 -5.38
N GLN A 182 6.13 10.37 -5.87
CA GLN A 182 5.12 11.08 -5.09
C GLN A 182 4.04 10.16 -4.51
N ALA A 183 3.62 9.12 -5.25
CA ALA A 183 2.58 8.21 -4.77
C ALA A 183 3.09 7.36 -3.60
N GLU A 184 4.37 6.97 -3.65
CA GLU A 184 5.03 6.23 -2.58
C GLU A 184 5.29 7.14 -1.36
N GLU A 185 5.80 8.36 -1.56
CA GLU A 185 6.01 9.34 -0.50
C GLU A 185 4.71 9.68 0.24
N THR A 186 3.61 9.91 -0.47
CA THR A 186 2.29 10.16 0.15
C THR A 186 1.83 8.95 0.97
N ALA A 187 1.92 7.76 0.41
CA ALA A 187 1.50 6.55 1.10
C ALA A 187 2.33 6.23 2.34
N THR A 188 3.64 6.48 2.29
CA THR A 188 4.53 6.34 3.44
C THR A 188 4.17 7.34 4.54
N LEU A 189 3.82 8.58 4.17
CA LEU A 189 3.41 9.61 5.12
C LEU A 189 2.09 9.25 5.80
N GLU A 190 1.10 8.79 5.03
CA GLU A 190 -0.18 8.30 5.58
C GLU A 190 0.04 7.19 6.60
N ALA A 191 0.93 6.25 6.30
CA ALA A 191 1.25 5.12 7.18
C ALA A 191 1.98 5.56 8.46
N LEU A 192 2.94 6.48 8.33
CA LEU A 192 3.65 7.09 9.45
C LEU A 192 2.67 7.85 10.37
N ASN A 193 1.79 8.66 9.78
CA ASN A 193 0.80 9.43 10.52
C ASN A 193 -0.31 8.57 11.12
N PHE A 194 -0.64 7.42 10.54
CA PHE A 194 -1.54 6.43 11.17
C PHE A 194 -0.95 5.89 12.47
N VAL A 195 0.32 5.49 12.46
CA VAL A 195 1.04 5.02 13.65
C VAL A 195 1.09 6.10 14.73
N ARG A 196 1.40 7.34 14.34
CA ARG A 196 1.39 8.49 15.27
C ARG A 196 -0.01 8.73 15.85
N SER A 197 -1.05 8.63 15.02
CA SER A 197 -2.45 8.77 15.46
C SER A 197 -2.87 7.69 16.48
N LEU A 198 -2.39 6.44 16.33
CA LEU A 198 -2.64 5.39 17.33
C LEU A 198 -2.12 5.78 18.71
N ALA A 199 -0.97 6.44 18.78
CA ALA A 199 -0.36 6.92 20.02
C ALA A 199 -0.93 8.28 20.48
N GLY A 200 -1.92 8.85 19.77
CA GLY A 200 -2.50 10.16 20.08
C GLY A 200 -1.58 11.34 19.73
N LEU A 201 -0.60 11.14 18.85
CA LEU A 201 0.39 12.14 18.46
C LEU A 201 -0.08 12.97 17.26
N PRO A 202 0.38 14.23 17.13
CA PRO A 202 0.12 15.04 15.94
C PRO A 202 0.76 14.41 14.70
N HIS A 203 0.18 14.70 13.54
CA HIS A 203 0.76 14.30 12.26
C HIS A 203 2.04 15.10 11.96
N VAL A 204 2.93 14.48 11.20
CA VAL A 204 4.14 15.10 10.65
C VAL A 204 3.99 15.33 9.15
N SER A 205 4.88 16.13 8.59
CA SER A 205 5.02 16.37 7.15
C SER A 205 6.43 16.04 6.66
N TRP A 206 6.62 15.93 5.35
CA TRP A 206 7.96 15.79 4.78
C TRP A 206 8.70 17.12 4.73
N ASP A 207 9.90 17.18 5.29
CA ASP A 207 10.86 18.25 5.03
C ASP A 207 11.57 17.95 3.71
N ARG A 208 11.43 18.85 2.74
CA ARG A 208 11.98 18.64 1.38
C ARG A 208 13.50 18.67 1.34
N GLU A 209 14.14 19.54 2.12
CA GLU A 209 15.61 19.64 2.11
C GLU A 209 16.23 18.39 2.74
N ILE A 210 15.67 17.96 3.87
CA ILE A 210 16.08 16.73 4.53
C ILE A 210 15.75 15.53 3.63
N SER A 211 14.57 15.47 3.03
CA SER A 211 14.19 14.37 2.12
C SER A 211 15.10 14.27 0.88
N ALA A 212 15.63 15.39 0.37
CA ALA A 212 16.65 15.34 -0.68
C ALA A 212 17.92 14.63 -0.21
N LYS A 213 18.42 14.98 0.98
CA LYS A 213 19.61 14.35 1.59
C LYS A 213 19.34 12.89 1.95
N THR A 214 18.17 12.57 2.50
CA THR A 214 17.76 11.21 2.87
C THR A 214 17.64 10.30 1.64
N ARG A 215 17.15 10.81 0.49
CA ARG A 215 17.13 10.07 -0.77
C ARG A 215 18.53 9.79 -1.31
N ASP A 216 19.45 10.74 -1.20
CA ASP A 216 20.85 10.50 -1.54
C ASP A 216 21.45 9.37 -0.67
N VAL A 217 21.12 9.31 0.62
CA VAL A 217 21.55 8.21 1.50
C VAL A 217 20.90 6.88 1.10
N ALA A 218 19.61 6.88 0.73
CA ALA A 218 18.93 5.69 0.24
C ALA A 218 19.56 5.17 -1.07
N LEU A 219 19.94 6.06 -2.00
CA LEU A 219 20.67 5.72 -3.21
C LEU A 219 22.03 5.09 -2.86
N LEU A 220 22.80 5.73 -1.98
CA LEU A 220 24.08 5.23 -1.52
C LEU A 220 23.96 3.81 -0.94
N MET A 221 23.01 3.58 -0.04
CA MET A 221 22.75 2.26 0.54
C MET A 221 22.31 1.23 -0.53
N GLN A 222 21.48 1.63 -1.49
CA GLN A 222 21.03 0.78 -2.59
C GLN A 222 22.15 0.37 -3.54
N LEU A 223 23.08 1.28 -3.86
CA LEU A 223 24.22 1.00 -4.76
C LEU A 223 25.23 0.04 -4.13
N ASN A 224 25.30 0.00 -2.80
CA ASN A 224 26.26 -0.79 -2.05
C ASN A 224 25.64 -2.04 -1.40
N ASP A 225 24.32 -2.22 -1.53
CA ASP A 225 23.55 -3.33 -0.94
C ASP A 225 23.78 -3.50 0.57
N ARG A 226 23.88 -2.38 1.29
CA ARG A 226 24.14 -2.33 2.75
C ARG A 226 23.31 -1.23 3.40
N LEU A 227 22.79 -1.49 4.60
CA LEU A 227 22.11 -0.49 5.43
C LEU A 227 23.09 0.06 6.47
N SER A 228 23.06 1.37 6.71
CA SER A 228 23.79 2.00 7.82
C SER A 228 23.11 3.29 8.27
N PRO A 229 22.94 3.52 9.59
CA PRO A 229 22.50 4.80 10.13
C PRO A 229 23.57 5.89 10.04
N TYR A 230 24.83 5.47 10.09
CA TYR A 230 26.00 6.31 9.89
C TYR A 230 26.73 5.70 8.72
N PRO A 231 26.33 5.98 7.47
CA PRO A 231 27.17 5.62 6.34
C PRO A 231 28.45 6.42 6.55
N SER A 232 29.49 5.82 7.15
CA SER A 232 30.85 6.36 7.33
C SER A 232 31.68 5.30 8.09
N PRO A 233 32.89 4.95 7.68
CA PRO A 233 33.38 4.65 6.34
C PRO A 233 33.47 3.11 6.17
N PRO A 234 33.37 2.62 4.94
CA PRO A 234 34.64 2.48 4.25
C PRO A 234 34.65 3.27 2.94
N GLU A 235 35.79 3.87 2.62
CA GLU A 235 36.07 4.62 1.37
C GLU A 235 35.80 3.81 0.09
N GLU A 236 35.46 2.53 0.23
CA GLU A 236 35.07 1.61 -0.84
C GLU A 236 33.61 1.69 -1.29
N TRP A 237 32.74 2.41 -0.57
CA TRP A 237 31.34 2.56 -1.00
C TRP A 237 31.26 3.44 -2.24
N ARG A 238 30.63 2.91 -3.30
CA ARG A 238 30.35 3.69 -4.50
C ARG A 238 29.49 4.89 -4.12
N CYS A 239 29.84 6.07 -4.64
CA CYS A 239 29.16 7.34 -4.37
C CYS A 239 29.30 7.87 -2.94
N TRP A 240 30.26 7.37 -2.16
CA TRP A 240 30.60 7.92 -0.85
C TRP A 240 31.21 9.32 -0.96
N ASP A 241 30.74 10.24 -0.12
CA ASP A 241 31.20 11.63 -0.05
C ASP A 241 30.99 12.17 1.38
N LEU A 242 32.08 12.56 2.05
CA LEU A 242 32.04 13.03 3.44
C LEU A 242 31.33 14.39 3.59
N GLU A 243 31.47 15.29 2.62
CA GLU A 243 30.81 16.61 2.67
C GLU A 243 29.30 16.45 2.46
N LYS A 244 28.89 15.46 1.67
CA LYS A 244 27.48 15.15 1.38
C LYS A 244 26.79 14.34 2.48
N TYR A 245 27.50 13.43 3.16
CA TYR A 245 26.91 12.47 4.11
C TYR A 245 27.42 12.58 5.55
N GLY A 246 28.34 13.51 5.83
CA GLY A 246 28.99 13.66 7.14
C GLY A 246 28.07 14.03 8.32
N GLN A 247 26.79 14.35 8.07
CA GLN A 247 25.78 14.63 9.11
C GLN A 247 24.70 13.54 9.27
N ALA A 248 24.88 12.35 8.68
CA ALA A 248 23.99 11.18 8.81
C ALA A 248 22.49 11.51 8.65
N HIS A 249 22.00 11.56 7.41
CA HIS A 249 20.59 11.90 7.08
C HIS A 249 19.67 10.67 6.95
N ALA A 250 19.97 9.59 7.67
CA ALA A 250 19.15 8.38 7.74
C ALA A 250 19.23 7.78 9.15
N ALA A 251 18.25 8.10 10.00
CA ALA A 251 18.17 7.56 11.36
C ALA A 251 17.58 6.15 11.37
N ILE A 252 16.59 5.91 10.51
CA ILE A 252 15.91 4.62 10.36
C ILE A 252 16.19 4.10 8.96
N GLN A 253 16.60 2.83 8.83
CA GLN A 253 16.81 2.18 7.55
C GLN A 253 16.05 0.86 7.50
N SER A 254 15.56 0.52 6.33
CA SER A 254 14.77 -0.70 6.14
C SER A 254 15.07 -1.34 4.79
N ARG A 255 14.98 -2.68 4.74
CA ARG A 255 14.97 -3.45 3.48
C ARG A 255 13.60 -3.50 2.81
N ARG A 256 12.65 -2.74 3.34
CA ARG A 256 11.27 -2.61 2.90
C ARG A 256 10.99 -1.13 2.62
N VAL A 257 9.85 -0.86 2.00
CA VAL A 257 9.41 0.48 1.59
C VAL A 257 7.99 0.72 2.09
N GLY A 258 7.51 1.95 1.97
CA GLY A 258 6.13 2.23 2.38
C GLY A 258 5.91 2.06 3.89
N ALA A 259 4.69 1.66 4.21
CA ALA A 259 4.27 1.31 5.56
C ALA A 259 5.14 0.21 6.21
N LEU A 260 5.74 -0.70 5.43
CA LEU A 260 6.57 -1.78 5.98
C LEU A 260 7.92 -1.27 6.51
N ALA A 261 8.46 -0.19 5.94
CA ALA A 261 9.63 0.50 6.49
C ALA A 261 9.31 1.14 7.84
N VAL A 262 8.12 1.71 7.99
CA VAL A 262 7.63 2.24 9.28
C VAL A 262 7.51 1.12 10.31
N VAL A 263 7.00 -0.06 9.92
CA VAL A 263 6.97 -1.25 10.82
C VAL A 263 8.37 -1.63 11.29
N ASP A 264 9.38 -1.65 10.41
CA ASP A 264 10.77 -1.97 10.81
C ASP A 264 11.30 -0.95 11.81
N GLY A 265 11.06 0.34 11.55
CA GLY A 265 11.44 1.41 12.50
C GLY A 265 10.80 1.23 13.88
N LEU A 266 9.56 0.73 13.95
CA LEU A 266 8.88 0.44 15.20
C LEU A 266 9.33 -0.86 15.87
N ALA A 267 9.85 -1.83 15.13
CA ALA A 267 10.09 -3.20 15.60
C ALA A 267 11.22 -3.33 16.63
N ALA A 268 12.06 -2.30 16.80
CA ALA A 268 13.20 -2.19 17.74
C ALA A 268 14.30 -3.27 17.64
N ARG A 269 14.03 -4.44 17.04
CA ARG A 269 15.03 -5.47 16.72
C ARG A 269 15.85 -5.13 15.48
N ASP A 270 15.29 -4.29 14.61
CA ASP A 270 15.98 -3.71 13.45
C ASP A 270 16.68 -2.38 13.83
N ASP A 271 16.77 -2.07 15.13
CA ASP A 271 17.58 -0.95 15.62
C ASP A 271 19.07 -1.32 15.46
N PRO A 272 19.88 -0.48 14.81
CA PRO A 272 21.31 -0.75 14.61
C PRO A 272 22.08 -0.95 15.92
N HIS A 273 21.57 -0.43 17.04
CA HIS A 273 22.16 -0.61 18.36
C HIS A 273 21.60 -1.81 19.13
N PHE A 274 20.66 -2.58 18.55
CA PHE A 274 19.94 -3.65 19.26
C PHE A 274 20.86 -4.66 19.98
N ASN A 275 21.91 -5.14 19.32
CA ASN A 275 22.80 -6.15 19.89
C ASN A 275 23.69 -5.59 21.02
N GLU A 276 24.00 -4.30 20.98
CA GLU A 276 24.89 -3.63 21.93
C GLU A 276 24.11 -2.99 23.08
N ARG A 277 22.87 -2.57 22.81
CA ARG A 277 21.98 -1.79 23.66
C ARG A 277 20.52 -2.23 23.48
N PRO A 278 20.15 -3.44 23.96
CA PRO A 278 18.80 -3.98 23.81
C PRO A 278 17.73 -3.18 24.58
N ASP A 279 18.16 -2.32 25.50
CA ASP A 279 17.34 -1.36 26.23
C ASP A 279 16.87 -0.17 25.36
N LEU A 280 17.50 0.05 24.19
CA LEU A 280 17.18 1.18 23.31
C LEU A 280 16.13 0.81 22.25
N VAL A 281 15.22 1.75 21.98
CA VAL A 281 14.23 1.70 20.89
C VAL A 281 14.30 2.99 20.06
N VAL A 282 15.51 3.45 19.72
CA VAL A 282 15.77 4.80 19.19
C VAL A 282 14.91 5.09 17.94
N ASN A 283 14.81 4.13 17.03
CA ASN A 283 14.00 4.28 15.82
C ASN A 283 12.51 4.52 16.13
N ARG A 284 11.98 3.82 17.15
CA ARG A 284 10.59 3.97 17.61
C ARG A 284 10.41 5.32 18.31
N ASP A 285 11.38 5.74 19.10
CA ASP A 285 11.33 7.02 19.81
C ASP A 285 11.30 8.18 18.81
N TYR A 286 12.09 8.14 17.74
CA TYR A 286 11.99 9.12 16.66
C TYR A 286 10.60 9.15 16.01
N ILE A 287 10.01 8.00 15.68
CA ILE A 287 8.67 7.94 15.06
C ILE A 287 7.59 8.48 16.01
N LEU A 288 7.73 8.20 17.30
CA LEU A 288 6.73 8.49 18.31
C LEU A 288 7.02 9.75 19.15
N ASP A 289 7.99 10.57 18.75
CA ASP A 289 8.29 11.84 19.42
C ASP A 289 7.08 12.79 19.28
N PRO A 290 6.46 13.21 20.41
CA PRO A 290 5.32 14.13 20.40
C PRO A 290 5.61 15.53 19.85
N GLN A 291 6.87 15.94 19.80
CA GLN A 291 7.28 17.28 19.38
C GLN A 291 7.78 17.33 17.95
N LEU A 292 7.91 16.17 17.32
CA LEU A 292 8.36 16.08 15.94
C LEU A 292 7.29 16.64 15.00
N GLU A 293 7.72 17.58 14.16
CA GLU A 293 6.86 18.27 13.18
C GLU A 293 7.14 17.77 11.75
N THR A 294 8.40 17.41 11.46
CA THR A 294 8.82 17.01 10.12
C THR A 294 9.69 15.75 10.11
N PHE A 295 9.71 15.05 8.98
CA PHE A 295 10.63 13.97 8.65
C PHE A 295 11.26 14.18 7.27
N GLY A 296 12.47 13.67 7.07
CA GLY A 296 13.01 13.35 5.76
C GLY A 296 12.70 11.92 5.38
N TYR A 297 12.37 11.69 4.11
CA TYR A 297 12.15 10.36 3.55
C TYR A 297 12.89 10.16 2.24
N GLY A 298 13.33 8.92 2.01
CA GLY A 298 13.87 8.52 0.72
C GLY A 298 13.96 7.02 0.53
N SER A 299 13.74 6.56 -0.71
CA SER A 299 13.67 5.14 -1.04
C SER A 299 14.22 4.82 -2.43
N TYR A 300 14.77 3.61 -2.57
CA TYR A 300 15.07 2.98 -3.87
C TYR A 300 14.88 1.48 -3.75
N ARG A 301 14.14 0.87 -4.70
CA ARG A 301 13.82 -0.56 -4.76
C ARG A 301 13.35 -1.17 -3.43
N ASN A 302 14.29 -1.65 -2.62
CA ASN A 302 14.09 -2.31 -1.34
C ASN A 302 14.96 -1.70 -0.24
N VAL A 303 15.26 -0.40 -0.34
CA VAL A 303 15.97 0.38 0.66
C VAL A 303 15.13 1.61 0.95
N SER A 304 14.82 1.83 2.22
CA SER A 304 14.25 3.10 2.70
C SER A 304 15.13 3.71 3.76
N ALA A 305 15.12 5.03 3.82
CA ALA A 305 15.70 5.84 4.86
C ALA A 305 14.66 6.83 5.38
N LEU A 306 14.54 6.95 6.71
CA LEU A 306 13.82 8.03 7.36
C LEU A 306 14.76 8.82 8.27
N TYR A 307 14.51 10.12 8.38
CA TYR A 307 15.27 10.99 9.27
C TYR A 307 14.34 11.95 10.01
N PRO A 308 14.33 12.00 11.35
CA PRO A 308 13.54 12.99 12.08
C PRO A 308 14.10 14.40 11.81
N GLY A 309 13.24 15.36 11.48
CA GLY A 309 13.64 16.76 11.34
C GLY A 309 13.98 17.41 12.68
N PRO A 310 14.69 18.56 12.69
CA PRO A 310 14.96 19.30 13.91
C PRO A 310 13.69 19.96 14.48
N PRO A 311 13.61 20.20 15.81
CA PRO A 311 14.53 19.78 16.86
C PRO A 311 14.12 18.43 17.45
N VAL A 312 15.12 17.57 17.65
CA VAL A 312 15.00 16.13 17.95
C VAL A 312 14.74 15.84 19.45
N TYR A 313 14.58 16.84 20.31
CA TYR A 313 14.31 16.61 21.74
C TYR A 313 13.64 17.78 22.48
N ALA A 314 12.79 17.44 23.47
CA ALA A 314 12.11 18.37 24.39
C ALA A 314 12.98 19.35 25.16
N TYR A 315 14.28 19.07 25.28
CA TYR A 315 15.16 19.84 26.14
C TYR A 315 15.62 21.17 25.53
N GLU A 316 15.61 21.31 24.21
CA GLU A 316 16.08 22.53 23.53
C GLU A 316 14.99 23.58 23.38
N SER A 317 13.71 23.16 23.32
CA SER A 317 12.59 24.06 23.04
C SER A 317 12.09 24.83 24.26
N GLY A 318 12.44 24.40 25.48
CA GLY A 318 11.90 24.98 26.72
C GLY A 318 10.39 24.80 26.92
N ARG A 319 9.71 24.02 26.05
CA ARG A 319 8.26 23.76 26.13
C ARG A 319 7.97 22.82 27.32
N THR A 320 7.11 23.25 28.23
CA THR A 320 6.80 22.53 29.49
C THR A 320 5.52 21.68 29.42
N THR A 321 4.81 21.73 28.29
CA THR A 321 3.58 20.97 28.04
C THR A 321 3.65 20.26 26.69
N VAL A 322 3.46 18.95 26.72
CA VAL A 322 3.50 18.04 25.56
C VAL A 322 2.26 17.17 25.64
N THR A 323 1.57 16.98 24.51
CA THR A 323 0.35 16.19 24.41
C THR A 323 0.55 15.09 23.36
N PRO A 324 0.39 13.81 23.71
CA PRO A 324 0.08 13.28 25.04
C PRO A 324 1.26 13.42 26.01
N ARG A 325 0.95 13.44 27.31
CA ARG A 325 1.98 13.51 28.37
C ARG A 325 2.88 12.28 28.40
N PHE A 326 2.35 11.11 28.07
CA PHE A 326 3.11 9.87 28.03
C PHE A 326 2.81 9.16 26.72
N VAL A 327 3.83 8.51 26.17
CA VAL A 327 3.70 7.75 24.93
C VAL A 327 3.95 6.29 25.25
N ASN A 328 2.94 5.46 25.04
CA ASN A 328 3.03 4.02 25.26
C ASN A 328 2.97 3.26 23.93
N TRP A 329 3.79 2.22 23.81
CA TRP A 329 3.78 1.33 22.65
C TRP A 329 3.83 -0.14 23.11
N PRO A 330 2.80 -0.96 22.84
CA PRO A 330 1.55 -0.67 22.12
C PRO A 330 0.72 0.48 22.72
N ALA A 331 0.03 1.19 21.84
CA ALA A 331 -0.85 2.30 22.22
C ALA A 331 -2.09 1.83 22.99
N ALA A 332 -2.73 2.75 23.73
CA ALA A 332 -3.93 2.43 24.50
C ALA A 332 -5.15 2.31 23.57
N GLY A 333 -6.10 1.43 23.93
CA GLY A 333 -7.28 1.13 23.10
C GLY A 333 -7.08 -0.08 22.20
N TRP A 334 -7.80 -0.11 21.07
CA TRP A 334 -7.68 -1.14 20.05
C TRP A 334 -6.39 -0.97 19.26
N PHE A 335 -5.65 -2.07 19.12
CA PHE A 335 -4.30 -2.03 18.56
C PHE A 335 -4.08 -3.16 17.55
N PRO A 336 -3.68 -2.85 16.30
CA PRO A 336 -3.40 -3.85 15.27
C PRO A 336 -2.27 -4.81 15.64
N THR A 337 -2.52 -6.11 15.55
CA THR A 337 -1.51 -7.15 15.83
C THR A 337 -0.31 -7.09 14.88
N GLN A 338 -0.43 -6.47 13.70
CA GLN A 338 0.69 -6.29 12.75
C GLN A 338 1.69 -5.24 13.21
N LEU A 339 1.27 -4.37 14.14
CA LEU A 339 2.10 -3.35 14.77
C LEU A 339 2.57 -3.78 16.16
N THR A 340 2.12 -4.95 16.66
CA THR A 340 2.60 -5.40 17.97
C THR A 340 4.08 -5.69 17.83
N PRO A 341 4.94 -5.01 18.60
CA PRO A 341 6.38 -5.03 18.43
C PRO A 341 6.95 -6.34 18.97
N TYR A 342 6.61 -7.48 18.36
CA TYR A 342 6.99 -8.81 18.88
C TYR A 342 6.77 -8.87 20.41
N ASP A 343 7.83 -9.12 21.17
CA ASP A 343 7.89 -9.13 22.62
C ASP A 343 8.26 -7.78 23.27
N ARG A 344 8.64 -6.69 22.58
CA ARG A 344 9.21 -5.48 23.23
C ARG A 344 8.28 -4.29 23.34
N TRP A 345 7.72 -4.08 24.53
CA TRP A 345 6.86 -2.93 24.83
C TRP A 345 7.67 -1.78 25.41
N SER A 346 7.21 -0.55 25.19
CA SER A 346 7.88 0.66 25.67
C SER A 346 6.92 1.72 26.21
N PHE A 347 7.44 2.57 27.08
CA PHE A 347 6.76 3.71 27.67
C PHE A 347 7.72 4.89 27.78
N ASP A 348 7.36 6.02 27.21
CA ASP A 348 8.17 7.24 27.21
C ASP A 348 7.50 8.42 27.92
N ALA A 349 8.33 9.34 28.42
CA ALA A 349 7.91 10.57 29.07
C ALA A 349 8.67 11.79 28.51
N PRO A 350 8.03 12.97 28.49
CA PRO A 350 8.36 14.07 27.60
C PRO A 350 9.49 14.96 28.14
N HIS A 351 10.20 14.54 29.20
CA HIS A 351 11.23 15.37 29.82
C HIS A 351 12.28 14.55 30.56
N MET A 352 13.53 14.98 30.43
CA MET A 352 14.71 14.41 31.07
C MET A 352 14.75 14.42 32.60
N SER A 353 13.76 15.04 33.22
CA SER A 353 13.64 15.10 34.68
C SER A 353 12.79 13.95 35.21
N TYR A 354 12.19 13.16 34.31
CA TYR A 354 11.66 11.86 34.66
C TYR A 354 12.82 10.91 34.98
N ASN A 355 12.68 10.17 36.07
CA ASN A 355 13.58 9.12 36.49
C ASN A 355 12.75 7.85 36.66
N PHE A 356 13.24 6.78 36.02
CA PHE A 356 12.61 5.47 36.00
C PHE A 356 13.43 4.37 36.69
N GLU A 357 14.52 4.71 37.38
CA GLU A 357 15.42 3.76 38.04
C GLU A 357 14.68 2.85 39.05
N GLN A 358 13.63 3.38 39.67
CA GLN A 358 12.78 2.64 40.61
C GLN A 358 11.42 2.25 40.03
N ALA A 359 11.18 2.54 38.76
CA ALA A 359 9.91 2.27 38.12
C ALA A 359 9.64 0.77 38.03
N LYS A 360 8.36 0.38 38.17
CA LYS A 360 7.91 -1.00 38.01
C LYS A 360 6.81 -1.06 36.99
N VAL A 361 6.87 -2.06 36.12
CA VAL A 361 5.83 -2.32 35.12
C VAL A 361 5.09 -3.59 35.50
N THR A 362 3.77 -3.48 35.68
CA THR A 362 2.89 -4.63 35.89
C THR A 362 1.98 -4.77 34.69
N VAL A 363 2.01 -5.94 34.03
CA VAL A 363 1.13 -6.26 32.90
C VAL A 363 0.23 -7.41 33.30
N THR A 364 -1.08 -7.25 33.08
CA THR A 364 -2.08 -8.27 33.37
C THR A 364 -2.91 -8.52 32.14
N ARG A 365 -2.80 -9.73 31.57
CA ARG A 365 -3.78 -10.19 30.57
C ARG A 365 -5.11 -10.41 31.27
N LEU A 366 -6.20 -9.90 30.73
CA LEU A 366 -7.52 -10.09 31.36
C LEU A 366 -7.85 -11.58 31.49
N GLY A 367 -8.25 -11.99 32.70
CA GLY A 367 -8.48 -13.40 33.05
C GLY A 367 -7.23 -14.20 33.44
N ALA A 368 -6.03 -13.60 33.41
CA ALA A 368 -4.79 -14.23 33.83
C ALA A 368 -4.21 -13.57 35.10
N LYS A 369 -3.23 -14.23 35.73
CA LYS A 369 -2.48 -13.65 36.84
C LYS A 369 -1.59 -12.49 36.33
N PRO A 370 -1.48 -11.38 37.09
CA PRO A 370 -0.55 -10.30 36.78
C PRO A 370 0.89 -10.82 36.69
N GLN A 371 1.63 -10.31 35.71
CA GLN A 371 3.07 -10.48 35.57
C GLN A 371 3.75 -9.13 35.85
N THR A 372 4.77 -9.13 36.70
CA THR A 372 5.54 -7.93 37.02
C THR A 372 6.90 -8.02 36.36
N PHE A 373 7.29 -6.93 35.71
CA PHE A 373 8.52 -6.77 34.96
C PHE A 373 9.37 -5.71 35.65
N THR A 374 10.66 -6.00 35.76
CA THR A 374 11.67 -4.99 36.05
C THR A 374 12.14 -4.47 34.70
N PRO A 375 11.76 -3.23 34.30
CA PRO A 375 12.18 -2.70 33.02
C PRO A 375 13.70 -2.54 32.99
N GLN A 376 14.29 -2.71 31.81
CA GLN A 376 15.71 -2.39 31.62
C GLN A 376 15.84 -0.87 31.53
N THR A 377 16.71 -0.28 32.35
CA THR A 377 17.05 1.15 32.29
C THR A 377 18.57 1.28 32.30
N HIS A 378 19.18 1.90 31.28
CA HIS A 378 20.59 2.27 31.32
C HIS A 378 20.76 3.77 31.51
N VAL A 379 21.67 4.11 32.43
CA VAL A 379 22.03 5.47 32.82
C VAL A 379 23.14 5.98 31.88
N ALA A 380 22.77 6.73 30.85
CA ALA A 380 23.56 7.85 30.31
C ALA A 380 22.67 8.66 29.34
N SER A 381 22.52 9.94 29.64
CA SER A 381 21.67 10.96 28.98
C SER A 381 20.16 10.69 28.98
N ALA A 382 19.56 10.83 30.16
CA ALA A 382 18.32 11.56 30.44
C ALA A 382 17.13 11.61 29.44
N SER A 383 16.94 10.76 28.43
CA SER A 383 15.76 10.79 27.53
C SER A 383 15.52 9.43 26.90
N HIS A 384 15.37 8.38 27.71
CA HIS A 384 15.12 7.02 27.19
C HIS A 384 13.82 6.45 27.77
N PRO A 385 13.01 5.77 26.94
CA PRO A 385 11.80 5.10 27.38
C PRO A 385 12.10 3.92 28.30
N LEU A 386 11.14 3.58 29.14
CA LEU A 386 11.08 2.27 29.76
C LEU A 386 10.83 1.21 28.70
N VAL A 387 11.66 0.17 28.68
CA VAL A 387 11.50 -0.97 27.77
C VAL A 387 11.46 -2.28 28.57
N TRP A 388 10.54 -3.16 28.19
CA TRP A 388 10.46 -4.51 28.74
C TRP A 388 10.04 -5.54 27.70
N GLU A 389 10.48 -6.77 27.91
CA GLU A 389 10.13 -7.92 27.07
C GLU A 389 8.95 -8.69 27.66
N MET A 390 7.99 -9.01 26.78
CA MET A 390 6.79 -9.77 27.04
C MET A 390 7.07 -11.25 26.70
N PRO A 391 6.95 -12.18 27.66
CA PRO A 391 7.35 -13.58 27.47
C PRO A 391 6.49 -14.31 26.42
N SER A 392 5.28 -13.82 26.17
CA SER A 392 4.47 -14.20 25.00
C SER A 392 3.35 -13.18 24.80
N VAL A 393 3.33 -12.58 23.60
CA VAL A 393 2.13 -11.93 23.07
C VAL A 393 1.54 -12.94 22.07
N PRO A 394 0.39 -13.58 22.35
CA PRO A 394 -0.19 -14.52 21.40
C PRO A 394 -0.47 -13.77 20.10
N GLY A 395 -0.02 -14.32 18.97
CA GLY A 395 -0.41 -13.82 17.66
C GLY A 395 -1.93 -13.93 17.56
N VAL A 396 -2.60 -12.79 17.63
CA VAL A 396 -4.06 -12.73 17.56
C VAL A 396 -4.45 -12.82 16.09
N ILE A 397 -5.14 -13.87 15.69
CA ILE A 397 -5.48 -14.11 14.28
C ILE A 397 -7.00 -14.13 14.11
N GLY A 398 -7.47 -13.44 13.06
CA GLY A 398 -8.88 -13.46 12.67
C GLY A 398 -9.77 -12.76 13.69
N SER A 399 -10.76 -13.46 14.23
CA SER A 399 -11.73 -12.90 15.17
C SER A 399 -11.28 -12.88 16.62
N GLU A 400 -10.10 -13.44 16.93
CA GLU A 400 -9.57 -13.45 18.29
C GLU A 400 -9.20 -12.02 18.76
N THR A 401 -9.13 -11.84 20.08
CA THR A 401 -8.67 -10.59 20.72
C THR A 401 -7.88 -10.90 21.98
N ALA A 402 -6.87 -10.09 22.30
CA ALA A 402 -6.14 -10.18 23.56
C ALA A 402 -6.12 -8.81 24.27
N GLU A 403 -6.55 -8.78 25.52
CA GLU A 403 -6.62 -7.55 26.30
C GLU A 403 -5.63 -7.57 27.47
N TYR A 404 -4.88 -6.49 27.62
CA TYR A 404 -3.87 -6.31 28.66
C TYR A 404 -4.07 -4.98 29.36
N ARG A 405 -4.00 -5.01 30.69
CA ARG A 405 -3.84 -3.82 31.53
C ARG A 405 -2.38 -3.65 31.89
N VAL A 406 -1.83 -2.47 31.63
CA VAL A 406 -0.44 -2.09 31.96
C VAL A 406 -0.48 -1.00 33.01
N THR A 407 0.32 -1.17 34.06
CA THR A 407 0.51 -0.17 35.10
C THR A 407 2.00 0.11 35.27
N ILE A 408 2.38 1.37 35.11
CA ILE A 408 3.73 1.88 35.42
C ILE A 408 3.63 2.64 36.74
N SER A 409 4.40 2.19 37.73
CA SER A 409 4.42 2.75 39.09
C SER A 409 5.83 3.20 39.48
N ASN A 410 5.94 3.95 40.57
CA ASN A 410 7.21 4.45 41.14
C ASN A 410 8.02 5.37 40.21
N MET A 411 7.38 5.99 39.22
CA MET A 411 8.02 7.03 38.41
C MET A 411 8.32 8.25 39.27
N ARG A 412 9.43 8.94 39.00
CA ARG A 412 9.77 10.21 39.65
C ARG A 412 9.92 11.32 38.62
N TYR A 413 9.48 12.52 38.93
CA TYR A 413 9.76 13.73 38.16
C TYR A 413 10.37 14.78 39.10
N ARG A 414 11.57 15.26 38.78
CA ARG A 414 12.34 16.19 39.63
C ARG A 414 12.42 15.71 41.09
N GLY A 415 12.69 14.41 41.28
CA GLY A 415 12.81 13.76 42.58
C GLY A 415 11.50 13.43 43.31
N ARG A 416 10.32 13.80 42.76
CA ARG A 416 9.02 13.53 43.38
C ARG A 416 8.28 12.39 42.70
N TYR A 417 7.70 11.49 43.50
CA TYR A 417 6.84 10.43 42.97
C TYR A 417 5.69 10.98 42.15
N GLN A 418 5.46 10.36 41.00
CA GLN A 418 4.33 10.62 40.13
C GLN A 418 3.23 9.58 40.39
N PRO A 419 1.96 9.92 40.14
CA PRO A 419 0.88 8.94 40.14
C PRO A 419 1.17 7.80 39.17
N ASP A 420 0.68 6.60 39.50
CA ASP A 420 0.76 5.46 38.61
C ASP A 420 0.06 5.77 37.29
N HIS A 421 0.70 5.41 36.18
CA HIS A 421 0.10 5.47 34.86
C HIS A 421 -0.47 4.10 34.51
N THR A 422 -1.76 4.02 34.26
CA THR A 422 -2.43 2.77 33.88
C THR A 422 -3.18 2.94 32.57
N TYR A 423 -2.99 2.00 31.65
CA TYR A 423 -3.71 1.95 30.38
C TYR A 423 -4.07 0.51 30.01
N THR A 424 -5.00 0.39 29.06
CA THR A 424 -5.44 -0.89 28.51
C THR A 424 -5.13 -0.95 27.02
N VAL A 425 -4.56 -2.06 26.56
CA VAL A 425 -4.40 -2.38 25.14
C VAL A 425 -5.25 -3.59 24.77
N LYS A 426 -5.97 -3.49 23.66
CA LYS A 426 -6.82 -4.53 23.07
C LYS A 426 -6.27 -4.91 21.69
N ILE A 427 -5.44 -5.94 21.66
CA ILE A 427 -4.81 -6.43 20.44
C ILE A 427 -5.82 -7.21 19.61
N PHE A 428 -5.90 -6.92 18.32
CA PHE A 428 -6.80 -7.59 17.37
C PHE A 428 -6.21 -7.65 15.96
N ASP A 429 -6.79 -8.47 15.08
CA ASP A 429 -6.48 -8.46 13.66
C ASP A 429 -7.49 -7.59 12.88
N PRO A 430 -7.09 -6.43 12.33
CA PRO A 430 -7.96 -5.54 11.55
C PRO A 430 -8.18 -5.98 10.10
N ARG A 431 -7.50 -7.04 9.64
CA ARG A 431 -7.63 -7.54 8.26
C ARG A 431 -9.03 -8.08 7.99
N LEU A 432 -9.52 -7.85 6.78
CA LEU A 432 -10.80 -8.39 6.36
C LEU A 432 -10.71 -9.90 6.14
N SER A 433 -11.79 -10.59 6.53
CA SER A 433 -12.05 -11.96 6.11
C SER A 433 -12.88 -11.96 4.85
N ILE A 434 -12.35 -12.53 3.78
CA ILE A 434 -13.09 -12.70 2.53
C ILE A 434 -14.19 -13.73 2.79
N THR A 435 -15.42 -13.36 2.48
CA THR A 435 -16.58 -14.25 2.59
C THR A 435 -17.32 -14.30 1.26
N ALA A 436 -17.82 -15.47 0.91
CA ALA A 436 -18.62 -15.66 -0.29
C ALA A 436 -20.05 -15.15 -0.02
N THR A 437 -20.46 -14.08 -0.69
CA THR A 437 -21.84 -13.54 -0.59
C THR A 437 -22.82 -14.27 -1.50
N SER A 438 -22.31 -15.08 -2.42
CA SER A 438 -23.07 -16.09 -3.17
C SER A 438 -22.31 -17.42 -3.20
N ARG A 439 -22.94 -18.50 -3.68
CA ARG A 439 -22.30 -19.81 -3.80
C ARG A 439 -21.66 -19.98 -5.17
N ALA A 440 -20.48 -20.61 -5.22
CA ALA A 440 -19.93 -21.14 -6.47
C ALA A 440 -20.95 -22.09 -7.16
N SER A 441 -20.99 -22.07 -8.49
CA SER A 441 -21.89 -22.93 -9.25
C SER A 441 -21.19 -23.59 -10.44
N LEU A 442 -21.81 -24.67 -10.94
CA LEU A 442 -21.29 -25.47 -12.04
C LEU A 442 -22.26 -25.41 -13.22
N ASP A 443 -21.74 -25.05 -14.39
CA ASP A 443 -22.42 -25.16 -15.66
C ASP A 443 -21.87 -26.33 -16.49
N GLY A 444 -22.72 -26.85 -17.38
CA GLY A 444 -22.38 -27.92 -18.31
C GLY A 444 -23.01 -29.25 -17.97
N PHE A 445 -22.88 -30.20 -18.90
CA PHE A 445 -23.49 -31.52 -18.76
C PHE A 445 -22.47 -32.52 -18.21
N PRO A 446 -22.79 -33.22 -17.09
CA PRO A 446 -21.88 -34.20 -16.50
C PRO A 446 -21.86 -35.48 -17.34
N ARG A 447 -21.12 -35.45 -18.44
CA ARG A 447 -20.91 -36.56 -19.37
C ARG A 447 -19.46 -36.61 -19.82
N VAL A 448 -18.90 -37.81 -19.97
CA VAL A 448 -17.51 -37.99 -20.45
C VAL A 448 -17.26 -37.19 -21.72
N GLY A 449 -16.14 -36.46 -21.75
CA GLY A 449 -15.73 -35.61 -22.87
C GLY A 449 -16.32 -34.19 -22.84
N SER A 450 -17.41 -33.96 -22.11
CA SER A 450 -17.95 -32.61 -21.88
C SER A 450 -17.06 -31.81 -20.95
N VAL A 451 -17.24 -30.49 -20.95
CA VAL A 451 -16.56 -29.57 -20.05
C VAL A 451 -17.57 -29.09 -19.00
N LEU A 452 -17.20 -29.15 -17.73
CA LEU A 452 -17.86 -28.41 -16.67
C LEU A 452 -17.13 -27.08 -16.49
N THR A 453 -17.90 -26.01 -16.32
CA THR A 453 -17.37 -24.65 -16.10
C THR A 453 -17.81 -24.17 -14.73
N ALA A 454 -16.86 -23.76 -13.91
CA ALA A 454 -17.10 -23.15 -12.61
C ALA A 454 -17.44 -21.67 -12.79
N LYS A 455 -18.54 -21.24 -12.18
CA LYS A 455 -18.85 -19.84 -11.95
C LYS A 455 -18.44 -19.49 -10.52
N PRO A 456 -17.51 -18.52 -10.33
CA PRO A 456 -17.07 -18.13 -9.00
C PRO A 456 -18.22 -17.49 -8.21
N PRO A 457 -18.15 -17.49 -6.86
CA PRO A 457 -19.07 -16.72 -6.05
C PRO A 457 -18.81 -15.21 -6.21
N ALA A 458 -19.75 -14.40 -5.72
CA ALA A 458 -19.46 -13.02 -5.37
C ALA A 458 -18.73 -12.99 -4.02
N TRP A 459 -17.70 -12.16 -3.90
CA TRP A 459 -16.91 -12.00 -2.68
C TRP A 459 -17.30 -10.71 -1.95
N SER A 460 -17.18 -10.71 -0.62
CA SER A 460 -17.44 -9.53 0.22
C SER A 460 -16.42 -8.40 0.03
N VAL A 461 -15.23 -8.72 -0.50
CA VAL A 461 -14.13 -7.78 -0.73
C VAL A 461 -13.90 -7.63 -2.23
N GLU A 462 -13.99 -6.38 -2.72
CA GLU A 462 -13.73 -6.05 -4.13
C GLU A 462 -12.27 -6.36 -4.53
N GLY A 463 -12.07 -6.78 -5.79
CA GLY A 463 -10.75 -7.12 -6.33
C GLY A 463 -10.20 -8.48 -5.85
N THR A 464 -11.04 -9.32 -5.22
CA THR A 464 -10.66 -10.67 -4.80
C THR A 464 -10.41 -11.58 -6.01
N ALA A 465 -9.21 -12.16 -6.08
CA ALA A 465 -8.86 -13.17 -7.07
C ALA A 465 -9.47 -14.53 -6.69
N SER A 466 -9.86 -15.34 -7.68
CA SER A 466 -10.46 -16.66 -7.46
C SER A 466 -9.56 -17.78 -7.96
N HIS A 467 -9.27 -18.75 -7.09
CA HIS A 467 -8.53 -19.96 -7.41
C HIS A 467 -9.45 -21.18 -7.32
N TYR A 468 -9.22 -22.19 -8.14
CA TYR A 468 -10.12 -23.34 -8.26
C TYR A 468 -9.42 -24.63 -7.86
N GLN A 469 -10.17 -25.55 -7.29
CA GLN A 469 -9.77 -26.93 -7.13
C GLN A 469 -10.97 -27.85 -7.38
N TRP A 470 -10.83 -28.75 -8.35
CA TRP A 470 -11.87 -29.73 -8.67
C TRP A 470 -11.74 -31.01 -7.85
N TYR A 471 -12.90 -31.58 -7.51
CA TYR A 471 -13.01 -32.82 -6.77
C TYR A 471 -13.92 -33.81 -7.48
N ARG A 472 -13.57 -35.09 -7.35
CA ARG A 472 -14.37 -36.24 -7.76
C ARG A 472 -14.92 -36.91 -6.51
N GLY A 473 -16.18 -36.66 -6.17
CA GLY A 473 -16.69 -36.99 -4.85
C GLY A 473 -15.94 -36.18 -3.79
N SER A 474 -15.30 -36.86 -2.83
CA SER A 474 -14.41 -36.24 -1.84
C SER A 474 -12.95 -36.12 -2.32
N ASP A 475 -12.59 -36.77 -3.43
CA ASP A 475 -11.19 -36.92 -3.82
C ASP A 475 -10.73 -35.73 -4.65
N ARG A 476 -9.64 -35.08 -4.20
CA ARG A 476 -9.01 -33.98 -4.92
C ARG A 476 -8.42 -34.47 -6.24
N ILE A 477 -8.71 -33.77 -7.33
CA ILE A 477 -8.11 -34.05 -8.64
C ILE A 477 -6.85 -33.18 -8.78
N HIS A 478 -5.68 -33.77 -8.55
CA HIS A 478 -4.40 -33.06 -8.63
C HIS A 478 -4.22 -32.35 -9.99
N GLY A 479 -3.79 -31.08 -9.94
CA GLY A 479 -3.56 -30.24 -11.12
C GLY A 479 -4.83 -29.66 -11.78
N ALA A 480 -6.03 -30.06 -11.35
CA ALA A 480 -7.27 -29.49 -11.84
C ALA A 480 -7.60 -28.16 -11.14
N THR A 481 -6.92 -27.09 -11.55
CA THR A 481 -7.02 -25.76 -10.94
C THR A 481 -7.57 -24.67 -11.86
N LYS A 482 -7.98 -25.04 -13.08
CA LYS A 482 -8.60 -24.13 -14.04
C LYS A 482 -10.09 -23.94 -13.74
N PRO A 483 -10.70 -22.81 -14.15
CA PRO A 483 -12.15 -22.61 -14.04
C PRO A 483 -12.97 -23.62 -14.86
N SER A 484 -12.36 -24.35 -15.79
CA SER A 484 -12.99 -25.39 -16.58
C SER A 484 -12.34 -26.76 -16.38
N TYR A 485 -13.14 -27.82 -16.29
CA TYR A 485 -12.66 -29.20 -16.20
C TYR A 485 -13.31 -30.08 -17.26
N ARG A 486 -12.48 -30.74 -18.09
CA ARG A 486 -12.96 -31.71 -19.09
C ARG A 486 -13.10 -33.08 -18.44
N LEU A 487 -14.32 -33.60 -18.48
CA LEU A 487 -14.66 -34.89 -17.88
C LEU A 487 -14.01 -36.06 -18.61
N THR A 488 -13.43 -36.95 -17.83
CA THR A 488 -12.69 -38.13 -18.28
C THR A 488 -13.46 -39.41 -17.97
N ALA A 489 -12.94 -40.55 -18.44
CA ALA A 489 -13.52 -41.86 -18.12
C ALA A 489 -13.50 -42.17 -16.61
N GLY A 490 -12.49 -41.66 -15.88
CA GLY A 490 -12.35 -41.89 -14.43
C GLY A 490 -13.43 -41.18 -13.60
N ASP A 491 -14.09 -40.17 -14.17
CA ASP A 491 -15.12 -39.41 -13.47
C ASP A 491 -16.49 -40.10 -13.50
N VAL A 492 -16.69 -41.09 -14.38
CA VAL A 492 -17.98 -41.79 -14.56
C VAL A 492 -18.52 -42.31 -13.23
N GLY A 493 -19.81 -42.05 -12.98
CA GLY A 493 -20.50 -42.46 -11.77
C GLY A 493 -20.28 -41.55 -10.56
N HIS A 494 -19.29 -40.66 -10.60
CA HIS A 494 -19.00 -39.71 -9.52
C HIS A 494 -19.75 -38.40 -9.74
N ARG A 495 -19.97 -37.66 -8.65
CA ARG A 495 -20.39 -36.26 -8.72
C ARG A 495 -19.14 -35.40 -8.69
N MET A 496 -19.19 -34.28 -9.41
CA MET A 496 -18.10 -33.31 -9.44
C MET A 496 -18.48 -32.11 -8.57
N THR A 497 -17.51 -31.60 -7.83
CA THR A 497 -17.60 -30.32 -7.12
C THR A 497 -16.37 -29.49 -7.46
N VAL A 498 -16.50 -28.18 -7.31
CA VAL A 498 -15.37 -27.25 -7.34
C VAL A 498 -15.39 -26.43 -6.06
N GLU A 499 -14.24 -26.36 -5.42
CA GLU A 499 -13.96 -25.41 -4.36
C GLU A 499 -13.30 -24.19 -4.98
N VAL A 500 -13.81 -23.01 -4.64
CA VAL A 500 -13.27 -21.73 -5.09
C VAL A 500 -12.72 -21.00 -3.87
N THR A 501 -11.43 -20.70 -3.88
CA THR A 501 -10.75 -19.93 -2.83
C THR A 501 -10.56 -18.49 -3.32
N GLY A 502 -11.13 -17.54 -2.58
CA GLY A 502 -10.94 -16.11 -2.78
C GLY A 502 -9.69 -15.62 -2.05
N THR A 503 -8.77 -14.99 -2.77
CA THR A 503 -7.53 -14.43 -2.23
C THR A 503 -7.44 -12.94 -2.57
N LYS A 504 -6.97 -12.17 -1.60
CA LYS A 504 -6.54 -10.78 -1.79
C LYS A 504 -5.42 -10.54 -0.80
N LEU A 505 -4.41 -9.80 -1.23
CA LEU A 505 -3.27 -9.58 -0.37
C LEU A 505 -3.70 -8.89 0.94
N TYR A 506 -3.12 -9.37 2.04
CA TYR A 506 -3.42 -8.91 3.40
C TYR A 506 -4.88 -9.08 3.85
N CYS A 507 -5.63 -9.99 3.22
CA CYS A 507 -6.91 -10.48 3.72
C CYS A 507 -6.81 -11.95 4.14
N PHE A 508 -7.73 -12.41 4.98
CA PHE A 508 -7.95 -13.85 5.16
C PHE A 508 -8.69 -14.41 3.95
N ASN A 509 -8.23 -15.57 3.47
CA ASN A 509 -8.85 -16.24 2.34
C ASN A 509 -10.29 -16.64 2.64
N GLY A 510 -11.13 -16.56 1.62
CA GLY A 510 -12.50 -17.05 1.66
C GLY A 510 -12.65 -18.32 0.84
N GLU A 511 -13.60 -19.18 1.18
CA GLU A 511 -13.86 -20.42 0.45
C GLU A 511 -15.34 -20.54 0.09
N SER A 512 -15.61 -21.13 -1.07
CA SER A 512 -16.96 -21.46 -1.52
C SER A 512 -16.96 -22.78 -2.28
N LEU A 513 -17.69 -23.77 -1.75
CA LEU A 513 -17.88 -25.06 -2.40
C LEU A 513 -19.18 -25.06 -3.22
N SER A 514 -19.07 -25.50 -4.47
CA SER A 514 -20.23 -25.66 -5.35
C SER A 514 -21.18 -26.74 -4.86
N GLN A 515 -22.43 -26.69 -5.32
CA GLN A 515 -23.28 -27.88 -5.26
C GLN A 515 -22.68 -29.01 -6.10
N PRO A 516 -22.82 -30.28 -5.69
CA PRO A 516 -22.38 -31.41 -6.51
C PRO A 516 -23.16 -31.52 -7.81
N SER A 517 -22.46 -31.78 -8.91
CA SER A 517 -23.09 -32.10 -10.19
C SER A 517 -23.97 -33.35 -10.08
N ALA A 518 -24.81 -33.61 -11.09
CA ALA A 518 -25.32 -34.96 -11.30
C ALA A 518 -24.17 -35.94 -11.57
N ARG A 519 -24.40 -37.24 -11.36
CA ARG A 519 -23.36 -38.26 -11.60
C ARG A 519 -22.94 -38.26 -13.06
N VAL A 520 -21.64 -38.31 -13.31
CA VAL A 520 -21.08 -38.26 -14.66
C VAL A 520 -21.51 -39.51 -15.45
N ALA A 521 -22.17 -39.28 -16.58
CA ALA A 521 -22.62 -40.33 -17.48
C ALA A 521 -21.58 -40.66 -18.56
N LYS A 522 -21.61 -41.89 -19.07
CA LYS A 522 -20.88 -42.26 -20.29
C LYS A 522 -21.51 -41.58 -21.52
N LYS A 523 -20.73 -41.45 -22.60
CA LYS A 523 -21.25 -41.04 -23.91
C LYS A 523 -22.24 -42.07 -24.46
N THR A 524 -23.17 -41.62 -25.29
CA THR A 524 -24.12 -42.49 -25.99
C THR A 524 -23.46 -43.13 -27.22
N ALA A 525 -23.74 -44.41 -27.47
CA ALA A 525 -23.32 -45.11 -28.67
C ALA A 525 -24.47 -45.29 -29.66
N THR A 526 -24.18 -45.10 -30.94
CA THR A 526 -25.06 -45.47 -32.06
C THR A 526 -24.55 -46.77 -32.66
N SER A 527 -25.43 -47.76 -32.83
CA SER A 527 -25.05 -49.04 -33.46
C SER A 527 -25.96 -49.42 -34.62
N ARG A 528 -25.40 -50.20 -35.55
CA ARG A 528 -26.10 -50.75 -36.71
C ARG A 528 -25.70 -52.19 -36.94
N LEU A 529 -26.65 -53.01 -37.36
CA LEU A 529 -26.42 -54.39 -37.78
C LEU A 529 -27.00 -54.59 -39.18
N SER A 530 -26.22 -55.20 -40.05
CA SER A 530 -26.67 -55.61 -41.39
C SER A 530 -26.37 -57.09 -41.60
N GLY A 531 -27.22 -57.77 -42.37
CA GLY A 531 -27.07 -59.19 -42.70
C GLY A 531 -27.14 -59.42 -44.21
N LYS A 532 -26.19 -60.19 -44.74
CA LYS A 532 -26.19 -60.69 -46.12
C LYS A 532 -26.31 -62.21 -46.11
N VAL A 533 -27.18 -62.75 -46.96
CA VAL A 533 -27.43 -64.18 -47.08
C VAL A 533 -26.84 -64.70 -48.40
N SER A 534 -26.11 -65.81 -48.33
CA SER A 534 -25.61 -66.53 -49.50
C SER A 534 -25.78 -68.03 -49.26
N GLY A 535 -26.75 -68.65 -49.94
CA GLY A 535 -27.20 -70.01 -49.63
C GLY A 535 -27.62 -70.14 -48.15
N ARG A 536 -27.09 -71.14 -47.44
CA ARG A 536 -27.31 -71.35 -45.99
C ARG A 536 -26.30 -70.63 -45.09
N THR A 537 -25.62 -69.61 -45.61
CA THR A 537 -24.65 -68.80 -44.87
C THR A 537 -25.18 -67.39 -44.66
N VAL A 538 -25.11 -66.88 -43.43
CA VAL A 538 -25.44 -65.51 -43.07
C VAL A 538 -24.16 -64.79 -42.62
N LYS A 539 -23.79 -63.70 -43.30
CA LYS A 539 -22.73 -62.78 -42.88
C LYS A 539 -23.35 -61.53 -42.26
N LEU A 540 -23.12 -61.34 -40.97
CA LEU A 540 -23.54 -60.17 -40.22
C LEU A 540 -22.38 -59.19 -40.06
N SER A 541 -22.64 -57.91 -40.32
CA SER A 541 -21.68 -56.83 -40.11
C SER A 541 -22.28 -55.83 -39.12
N PHE A 542 -21.65 -55.74 -37.95
CA PHE A 542 -22.00 -54.82 -36.88
C PHE A 542 -21.05 -53.63 -36.90
N SER A 543 -21.61 -52.43 -36.74
CA SER A 543 -20.85 -51.20 -36.52
C SER A 543 -21.38 -50.44 -35.30
N VAL A 544 -20.49 -49.83 -34.54
CA VAL A 544 -20.80 -48.95 -33.41
C VAL A 544 -19.88 -47.72 -33.43
N SER A 545 -20.45 -46.57 -33.13
CA SER A 545 -19.77 -45.26 -33.14
C SER A 545 -20.31 -44.38 -32.02
N SER A 546 -19.49 -43.44 -31.57
CA SER A 546 -19.87 -42.37 -30.65
C SER A 546 -19.13 -41.10 -31.04
N ASP A 547 -19.75 -39.95 -30.83
CA ASP A 547 -19.20 -38.67 -31.25
C ASP A 547 -17.84 -38.38 -30.57
N GLY A 548 -16.85 -38.01 -31.38
CA GLY A 548 -15.48 -37.73 -30.96
C GLY A 548 -14.74 -38.91 -30.31
N GLU A 549 -15.17 -40.17 -30.50
CA GLU A 549 -14.50 -41.36 -29.96
C GLU A 549 -13.95 -42.25 -31.09
N PRO A 550 -12.63 -42.17 -31.39
CA PRO A 550 -12.05 -42.83 -32.57
C PRO A 550 -11.85 -44.35 -32.40
N ALA A 551 -11.70 -44.85 -31.18
CA ALA A 551 -11.38 -46.25 -30.90
C ALA A 551 -12.50 -46.95 -30.11
N MET A 552 -13.51 -47.43 -30.82
CA MET A 552 -14.61 -48.20 -30.23
C MET A 552 -14.22 -49.67 -30.10
N THR A 553 -13.73 -50.07 -28.93
CA THR A 553 -13.37 -51.47 -28.62
C THR A 553 -14.27 -52.05 -27.52
N GLY A 554 -14.53 -53.36 -27.57
CA GLY A 554 -15.20 -54.03 -26.47
C GLY A 554 -15.86 -55.34 -26.86
N ARG A 555 -16.50 -55.99 -25.87
CA ARG A 555 -17.17 -57.27 -26.07
C ARG A 555 -18.59 -57.07 -26.61
N ALA A 556 -18.99 -57.95 -27.52
CA ALA A 556 -20.35 -58.02 -28.02
C ALA A 556 -20.87 -59.46 -28.02
N ARG A 557 -22.20 -59.62 -27.96
CA ARG A 557 -22.88 -60.91 -28.05
C ARG A 557 -23.85 -60.88 -29.21
N LEU A 558 -23.70 -61.82 -30.14
CA LEU A 558 -24.67 -62.09 -31.18
C LEU A 558 -25.69 -63.10 -30.67
N LYS A 559 -26.97 -62.71 -30.71
CA LYS A 559 -28.10 -63.52 -30.30
C LYS A 559 -29.05 -63.77 -31.48
N GLU A 560 -29.71 -64.91 -31.44
CA GLU A 560 -30.87 -65.24 -32.25
C GLU A 560 -32.02 -65.52 -31.29
N GLY A 561 -33.03 -64.64 -31.26
CA GLY A 561 -33.96 -64.59 -30.13
C GLY A 561 -33.23 -64.39 -28.80
N ARG A 562 -33.47 -65.26 -27.82
CA ARG A 562 -32.80 -65.23 -26.50
C ARG A 562 -31.44 -65.96 -26.48
N LYS A 563 -31.17 -66.83 -27.45
CA LYS A 563 -29.97 -67.68 -27.47
C LYS A 563 -28.77 -66.90 -27.96
N THR A 564 -27.68 -66.92 -27.20
CA THR A 564 -26.39 -66.40 -27.70
C THR A 564 -25.81 -67.40 -28.68
N VAL A 565 -25.67 -66.99 -29.94
CA VAL A 565 -25.13 -67.84 -31.02
C VAL A 565 -23.64 -67.60 -31.24
N LYS A 566 -23.10 -66.41 -30.91
CA LYS A 566 -21.65 -66.13 -30.97
C LYS A 566 -21.23 -65.01 -30.02
N LYS A 567 -20.05 -65.12 -29.41
CA LYS A 567 -19.36 -64.00 -28.75
C LYS A 567 -18.48 -63.29 -29.79
N LEU A 568 -18.51 -61.96 -29.79
CA LEU A 568 -17.77 -61.12 -30.73
C LEU A 568 -16.88 -60.14 -29.96
N THR A 569 -15.78 -59.76 -30.58
CA THR A 569 -14.97 -58.62 -30.16
C THR A 569 -15.14 -57.53 -31.20
N VAL A 570 -15.50 -56.33 -30.75
CA VAL A 570 -15.56 -55.13 -31.58
C VAL A 570 -14.18 -54.49 -31.54
N THR A 571 -13.60 -54.26 -32.71
CA THR A 571 -12.33 -53.56 -32.87
C THR A 571 -12.55 -52.41 -33.85
N SER A 572 -12.10 -51.21 -33.48
CA SER A 572 -12.30 -49.98 -34.27
C SER A 572 -13.75 -49.79 -34.73
N GLY A 573 -14.69 -50.05 -33.82
CA GLY A 573 -16.12 -49.87 -34.04
C GLY A 573 -16.77 -50.93 -34.92
N ARG A 574 -16.08 -52.00 -35.32
CA ARG A 574 -16.63 -53.03 -36.21
C ARG A 574 -16.48 -54.44 -35.64
N ALA A 575 -17.45 -55.30 -35.96
CA ALA A 575 -17.36 -56.74 -35.76
C ALA A 575 -18.14 -57.46 -36.86
N THR A 576 -17.64 -58.61 -37.32
CA THR A 576 -18.34 -59.44 -38.31
C THR A 576 -18.53 -60.85 -37.81
N ALA A 577 -19.68 -61.46 -38.11
CA ALA A 577 -19.97 -62.84 -37.80
C ALA A 577 -20.41 -63.58 -39.06
N LYS A 578 -19.80 -64.74 -39.33
CA LYS A 578 -20.24 -65.69 -40.35
C LYS A 578 -20.89 -66.87 -39.66
N LEU A 579 -22.16 -67.12 -39.96
CA LEU A 579 -22.93 -68.28 -39.51
C LEU A 579 -23.17 -69.19 -40.71
N THR A 580 -22.81 -70.47 -40.60
CA THR A 580 -23.00 -71.46 -41.66
C THR A 580 -24.07 -72.48 -41.25
N LYS A 581 -24.63 -73.21 -42.23
CA LYS A 581 -25.68 -74.22 -42.02
C LYS A 581 -26.94 -73.67 -41.32
N VAL A 582 -27.25 -72.38 -41.51
CA VAL A 582 -28.45 -71.75 -40.94
C VAL A 582 -29.70 -72.45 -41.50
N LYS A 583 -30.72 -72.63 -40.66
CA LYS A 583 -32.01 -73.22 -41.11
C LYS A 583 -32.66 -72.29 -42.14
N ARG A 584 -33.53 -72.84 -42.99
CA ARG A 584 -34.35 -72.02 -43.89
C ARG A 584 -35.41 -71.29 -43.09
N GLY A 585 -35.77 -70.07 -43.51
CA GLY A 585 -36.80 -69.26 -42.86
C GLY A 585 -36.35 -67.86 -42.49
N ASN A 586 -37.17 -67.19 -41.69
CA ASN A 586 -36.92 -65.84 -41.19
C ASN A 586 -36.13 -65.90 -39.88
N HIS A 587 -35.03 -65.16 -39.82
CA HIS A 587 -34.17 -65.07 -38.64
C HIS A 587 -34.03 -63.62 -38.20
N THR A 588 -34.13 -63.36 -36.90
CA THR A 588 -33.81 -62.06 -36.30
C THR A 588 -32.57 -62.20 -35.44
N TYR A 589 -31.51 -61.50 -35.84
CA TYR A 589 -30.26 -61.46 -35.12
C TYR A 589 -30.11 -60.14 -34.38
N THR A 590 -29.67 -60.17 -33.14
CA THR A 590 -29.37 -58.99 -32.33
C THR A 590 -27.93 -59.04 -31.85
N VAL A 591 -27.17 -57.97 -32.08
CA VAL A 591 -25.85 -57.79 -31.48
C VAL A 591 -25.97 -56.80 -30.34
N SER A 592 -25.59 -57.21 -29.12
CA SER A 592 -25.48 -56.35 -27.94
C SER A 592 -24.02 -56.12 -27.61
N TRP A 593 -23.56 -54.87 -27.70
CA TRP A 593 -22.22 -54.43 -27.31
C TRP A 593 -22.25 -53.81 -25.91
N THR A 594 -21.30 -54.18 -25.05
CA THR A 594 -21.35 -53.84 -23.62
C THR A 594 -20.92 -52.43 -23.27
N GLY A 595 -20.38 -51.66 -24.21
CA GLY A 595 -19.73 -50.39 -23.89
C GLY A 595 -18.24 -50.55 -23.61
N ASN A 596 -17.60 -49.42 -23.32
CA ASN A 596 -16.25 -49.34 -22.78
C ASN A 596 -16.22 -48.35 -21.59
N ALA A 597 -15.04 -47.90 -21.18
CA ALA A 597 -14.91 -46.96 -20.06
C ALA A 597 -15.58 -45.60 -20.34
N ARG A 598 -15.63 -45.15 -21.60
CA ARG A 598 -16.11 -43.82 -22.00
C ARG A 598 -17.53 -43.82 -22.55
N VAL A 599 -17.93 -44.91 -23.21
CA VAL A 599 -19.17 -45.01 -23.98
C VAL A 599 -20.06 -46.13 -23.45
N ALA A 600 -21.34 -45.83 -23.28
CA ALA A 600 -22.35 -46.79 -22.84
C ALA A 600 -22.57 -47.90 -23.89
N GLY A 601 -23.03 -49.06 -23.42
CA GLY A 601 -23.41 -50.16 -24.30
C GLY A 601 -24.60 -49.83 -25.20
N THR A 602 -24.73 -50.56 -26.30
CA THR A 602 -25.82 -50.40 -27.26
C THR A 602 -26.10 -51.73 -27.96
N SER A 603 -27.24 -51.83 -28.64
CA SER A 603 -27.59 -53.02 -29.41
C SER A 603 -28.31 -52.69 -30.70
N ALA A 604 -28.10 -53.51 -31.73
CA ALA A 604 -28.76 -53.39 -33.01
C ALA A 604 -29.25 -54.77 -33.50
N ALA A 605 -30.36 -54.78 -34.22
CA ALA A 605 -30.96 -56.00 -34.77
C ALA A 605 -31.05 -55.97 -36.29
N ALA A 606 -31.01 -57.14 -36.91
CA ALA A 606 -31.17 -57.35 -38.34
C ALA A 606 -32.06 -58.57 -38.60
N LYS A 607 -33.03 -58.41 -39.50
CA LYS A 607 -33.87 -59.50 -40.00
C LYS A 607 -33.28 -60.01 -41.32
N VAL A 608 -33.19 -61.32 -41.49
CA VAL A 608 -32.73 -61.96 -42.72
C VAL A 608 -33.62 -63.16 -43.06
N LYS A 609 -33.76 -63.47 -44.34
CA LYS A 609 -34.50 -64.64 -44.83
C LYS A 609 -33.56 -65.58 -45.56
N VAL A 610 -33.43 -66.81 -45.07
CA VAL A 610 -32.62 -67.87 -45.69
C VAL A 610 -33.52 -68.73 -46.57
N LYS A 611 -33.22 -68.75 -47.87
CA LYS A 611 -33.98 -69.50 -48.89
C LYS A 611 -33.62 -70.98 -48.94
#